data_AF-A0A7Z1QZR7-F1
#
_entry.id   AF-A0A7Z1QZR7-F1
#
_cell.length_a   1.000
_cell.length_b   1.000
_cell.length_c   1.000
_cell.angle_alpha   90.00
_cell.angle_beta   90.00
_cell.angle_gamma   90.00
#
_symmetry.space_group_name_H-M   'P 1'
#
loop_
_entity.id
_entity.type
_entity.pdbx_description
1 polymer ?
#
loop_
_entity_poly.entity_id
_entity_poly.type
_entity_poly.pdbx_seq_one_letter_code
_entity_poly.pdbx_strand_id
1 'polypeptide(L)'
;MATLTRFLTVLLAGLAGVVVLAVVVSLLLPGSAETERSITVAATPSTVFTLLDGFTRFAEWFPSNDLGPAPASTLDGPEHGVGAAIAWTGGSPPFTSGSQRVLAVEPYHVVRIGYEFGGQSTAEGTFLIVPEGGRTRITWRM
;
A
#
# COMPACT_ATOMS: atom_id res chain seq x y z
N MET A 1 -0.22 -23.33 -55.33
CA MET A 1 -0.79 -23.98 -54.11
C MET A 1 0.27 -24.26 -53.04
N ALA A 2 1.32 -25.04 -53.33
CA ALA A 2 2.31 -25.51 -52.33
C ALA A 2 3.10 -24.39 -51.59
N THR A 3 3.43 -23.29 -52.28
CA THR A 3 4.21 -22.18 -51.70
C THR A 3 3.41 -21.39 -50.66
N LEU A 4 2.09 -21.24 -50.87
CA LEU A 4 1.18 -20.54 -49.96
C LEU A 4 0.96 -21.33 -48.68
N THR A 5 0.74 -22.65 -48.78
CA THR A 5 0.60 -23.53 -47.61
C THR A 5 1.86 -23.54 -46.76
N ARG A 6 3.05 -23.61 -47.38
CA ARG A 6 4.33 -23.59 -46.68
C ARG A 6 4.58 -22.25 -45.95
N PHE A 7 4.20 -21.14 -46.56
CA PHE A 7 4.26 -19.82 -45.93
C PHE A 7 3.31 -19.73 -44.72
N LEU A 8 2.08 -20.20 -44.86
CA LEU A 8 1.08 -20.21 -43.79
C LEU A 8 1.53 -21.06 -42.58
N THR A 9 2.12 -22.23 -42.83
CA THR A 9 2.65 -23.11 -41.76
C THR A 9 3.78 -22.45 -40.98
N VAL A 10 4.73 -21.79 -41.66
CA VAL A 10 5.83 -21.08 -40.99
C VAL A 10 5.30 -19.90 -40.17
N LEU A 11 4.33 -19.16 -40.71
CA LEU A 11 3.68 -18.06 -39.98
C LEU A 11 2.97 -18.55 -38.71
N LEU A 12 2.18 -19.63 -38.81
CA LEU A 12 1.47 -20.22 -37.67
C LEU A 12 2.43 -20.81 -36.64
N ALA A 13 3.50 -21.47 -37.07
CA ALA A 13 4.54 -21.98 -36.18
C ALA A 13 5.28 -20.84 -35.45
N GLY A 14 5.57 -19.74 -36.16
CA GLY A 14 6.14 -18.53 -35.56
C GLY A 14 5.22 -17.90 -34.53
N LEU A 15 3.93 -17.74 -34.85
CA LEU A 15 2.92 -17.21 -33.93
C LEU A 15 2.76 -18.10 -32.69
N ALA A 16 2.70 -19.42 -32.89
CA ALA A 16 2.67 -20.39 -31.79
C ALA A 16 3.92 -20.27 -30.90
N GLY A 17 5.10 -20.08 -31.50
CA GLY A 17 6.34 -19.82 -30.77
C GLY A 17 6.28 -18.55 -29.91
N VAL A 18 5.74 -17.46 -30.44
CA VAL A 18 5.55 -16.20 -29.70
C VAL A 18 4.57 -16.39 -28.54
N VAL A 19 3.46 -17.09 -28.75
CA VAL A 19 2.47 -17.38 -27.70
C VAL A 19 3.08 -18.23 -26.59
N VAL A 20 3.80 -19.30 -26.94
CA VAL A 20 4.49 -20.16 -25.96
C VAL A 20 5.51 -19.34 -25.17
N LEU A 21 6.30 -18.50 -25.84
CA LEU A 21 7.27 -17.64 -25.17
C LEU A 21 6.59 -16.66 -24.21
N ALA A 22 5.49 -16.03 -24.63
CA ALA A 22 4.74 -15.11 -23.78
C ALA A 22 4.21 -15.81 -22.52
N VAL A 23 3.65 -17.02 -22.66
CA VAL A 23 3.16 -17.81 -21.52
C VAL A 23 4.30 -18.17 -20.57
N VAL A 24 5.43 -18.67 -21.09
CA VAL A 24 6.61 -19.01 -20.27
C VAL A 24 7.12 -17.79 -19.52
N VAL A 25 7.23 -16.64 -20.19
CA VAL A 25 7.65 -15.38 -19.55
C VAL A 25 6.64 -14.97 -18.49
N SER A 26 5.34 -14.96 -18.76
CA SER A 26 4.30 -14.60 -17.78
C SER A 26 4.31 -15.48 -16.53
N LEU A 27 4.62 -16.77 -16.65
CA LEU A 27 4.74 -17.69 -15.51
C LEU A 27 6.00 -17.44 -14.66
N LEU A 28 7.01 -16.77 -15.22
CA LEU A 28 8.26 -16.41 -14.55
C LEU A 28 8.22 -15.00 -13.93
N LEU A 29 7.24 -14.16 -14.28
CA LEU A 29 7.11 -12.81 -13.71
C LEU A 29 6.55 -12.87 -12.27
N PRO A 30 7.00 -11.97 -11.38
CA PRO A 30 6.42 -11.83 -10.05
C PRO A 30 4.92 -11.51 -10.13
N GLY A 31 4.11 -12.21 -9.35
CA GLY A 31 2.66 -11.99 -9.28
C GLY A 31 2.24 -10.74 -8.49
N SER A 32 3.18 -10.05 -7.85
CA SER A 32 2.94 -8.87 -7.02
C SER A 32 3.93 -7.75 -7.36
N ALA A 33 3.46 -6.51 -7.28
CA ALA A 33 4.29 -5.32 -7.38
C ALA A 33 4.30 -4.63 -6.01
N GLU A 34 5.47 -4.45 -5.41
CA GLU A 34 5.63 -3.64 -4.20
C GLU A 34 5.74 -2.17 -4.59
N THR A 35 5.01 -1.31 -3.88
CA THR A 35 5.09 0.14 -4.07
C THR A 35 5.61 0.78 -2.81
N GLU A 36 6.67 1.57 -2.93
CA GLU A 36 7.18 2.37 -1.82
C GLU A 36 7.22 3.88 -2.10
N ARG A 37 7.03 4.66 -1.03
CA ARG A 37 7.15 6.11 -1.01
C ARG A 37 7.93 6.52 0.23
N SER A 38 8.85 7.47 0.06
CA SER A 38 9.67 7.95 1.17
C SER A 38 9.66 9.47 1.26
N ILE A 39 9.64 9.99 2.49
CA ILE A 39 9.80 11.41 2.79
C ILE A 39 10.75 11.59 3.97
N THR A 40 11.43 12.73 4.05
CA THR A 40 12.23 13.09 5.23
C THR A 40 11.58 14.28 5.92
N VAL A 41 11.26 14.11 7.21
CA VAL A 41 10.56 15.11 8.02
C VAL A 41 11.45 15.64 9.13
N ALA A 42 11.28 16.92 9.47
CA ALA A 42 11.99 17.57 10.58
C ALA A 42 11.34 17.23 11.94
N ALA A 43 11.31 15.94 12.28
CA ALA A 43 10.79 15.41 13.54
C ALA A 43 11.68 14.26 14.03
N THR A 44 11.62 13.95 15.32
CA THR A 44 12.32 12.79 15.89
C THR A 44 11.60 11.49 15.51
N PRO A 45 12.31 10.34 15.50
CA PRO A 45 11.69 9.05 15.26
C PRO A 45 10.57 8.73 16.25
N SER A 46 10.72 9.17 17.50
CA SER A 46 9.69 9.03 18.54
C SER A 46 8.40 9.79 18.22
N THR A 47 8.51 11.05 17.77
CA THR A 47 7.32 11.84 17.39
C THR A 47 6.61 11.22 16.19
N VAL A 48 7.35 10.76 15.18
CA VAL A 48 6.78 10.08 14.03
C VAL A 48 6.10 8.77 14.46
N PHE A 49 6.77 7.98 15.28
CA PHE A 49 6.28 6.70 15.74
C PHE A 49 4.95 6.83 16.50
N THR A 50 4.84 7.77 17.45
CA THR A 50 3.61 8.01 18.22
C THR A 50 2.43 8.48 17.37
N LEU A 51 2.68 9.05 16.19
CA LEU A 51 1.62 9.41 15.23
C LEU A 51 1.12 8.21 14.41
N LEU A 52 1.95 7.17 14.26
CA LEU A 52 1.68 6.02 13.41
C LEU A 52 1.20 4.79 14.20
N ASP A 53 1.64 4.62 15.44
CA ASP A 53 1.30 3.47 16.28
C ASP A 53 -0.09 3.56 16.93
N GLY A 54 -0.82 4.64 16.68
CA GLY A 54 -2.17 4.89 17.18
C GLY A 54 -2.93 5.90 16.32
N PHE A 55 -4.22 6.06 16.58
CA PHE A 55 -5.11 6.84 15.70
C PHE A 55 -5.81 8.03 16.37
N THR A 56 -5.47 8.34 17.63
CA THR A 56 -6.05 9.49 18.36
C THR A 56 -5.83 10.82 17.65
N ARG A 57 -4.69 10.96 16.95
CA ARG A 57 -4.31 12.16 16.18
C ARG A 57 -4.50 11.99 14.68
N PHE A 58 -5.27 10.99 14.24
CA PHE A 58 -5.49 10.69 12.83
C PHE A 58 -5.98 11.90 12.02
N ALA A 59 -6.89 12.70 12.60
CA ALA A 59 -7.42 13.89 11.95
C ALA A 59 -6.36 14.96 11.64
N GLU A 60 -5.26 15.03 12.40
CA GLU A 60 -4.19 16.00 12.18
C GLU A 60 -3.32 15.65 10.96
N TRP A 61 -3.23 14.36 10.63
CA TRP A 61 -2.41 13.88 9.52
C TRP A 61 -3.22 13.34 8.33
N PHE A 62 -4.55 13.28 8.46
CA PHE A 62 -5.43 12.91 7.36
C PHE A 62 -5.16 13.82 6.14
N PRO A 63 -5.04 13.27 4.92
CA PRO A 63 -4.72 14.03 3.71
C PRO A 63 -5.91 14.90 3.26
N SER A 64 -6.14 15.99 3.98
CA SER A 64 -7.32 16.85 3.84
C SER A 64 -7.28 17.73 2.59
N ASN A 65 -6.09 18.09 2.11
CA ASN A 65 -5.91 18.95 0.95
C ASN A 65 -6.51 18.35 -0.33
N ASP A 66 -6.50 17.01 -0.48
CA ASP A 66 -6.98 16.33 -1.68
C ASP A 66 -8.36 15.69 -1.50
N LEU A 67 -8.77 15.39 -0.25
CA LEU A 67 -9.97 14.59 0.04
C LEU A 67 -11.09 15.35 0.77
N GLY A 68 -10.82 16.57 1.23
CA GLY A 68 -11.74 17.38 2.05
C GLY A 68 -11.49 17.21 3.56
N PRO A 69 -12.40 17.71 4.42
CA PRO A 69 -12.23 17.59 5.86
C PRO A 69 -12.17 16.12 6.29
N ALA A 70 -11.47 15.84 7.40
CA ALA A 70 -11.37 14.50 7.94
C ALA A 70 -12.78 13.91 8.19
N PRO A 71 -13.05 12.67 7.75
CA PRO A 71 -14.35 12.03 7.91
C PRO A 71 -14.65 11.77 9.39
N ALA A 72 -15.94 11.62 9.68
CA ALA A 72 -16.37 11.13 10.99
C ALA A 72 -15.71 9.76 11.22
N SER A 73 -15.00 9.63 12.34
CA SER A 73 -14.23 8.45 12.66
C SER A 73 -14.61 7.89 14.03
N THR A 74 -14.43 6.57 14.16
CA THR A 74 -14.64 5.83 15.39
C THR A 74 -13.34 5.10 15.70
N LEU A 75 -12.78 5.35 16.87
CA LEU A 75 -11.62 4.63 17.38
C LEU A 75 -12.07 3.33 18.04
N ASP A 76 -11.28 2.28 17.90
CA ASP A 76 -11.50 0.98 18.53
C ASP A 76 -10.16 0.39 19.00
N GLY A 77 -10.20 -0.48 20.02
CA GLY A 77 -9.02 -1.08 20.61
C GLY A 77 -8.21 -0.13 21.52
N PRO A 78 -6.93 -0.46 21.79
CA PRO A 78 -6.06 0.38 22.60
C PRO A 78 -5.73 1.71 21.89
N GLU A 79 -5.30 2.70 22.67
CA GLU A 79 -4.91 4.02 22.14
C GLU A 79 -3.70 3.93 21.19
N HIS A 80 -2.75 3.06 21.54
CA HIS A 80 -1.50 2.82 20.81
C HIS A 80 -1.16 1.33 20.78
N GLY A 81 -0.36 0.92 19.81
CA GLY A 81 0.16 -0.42 19.67
C GLY A 81 -0.77 -1.37 18.92
N VAL A 82 -0.42 -2.66 18.94
CA VAL A 82 -1.15 -3.71 18.21
C VAL A 82 -2.62 -3.73 18.63
N GLY A 83 -3.51 -3.73 17.63
CA GLY A 83 -4.96 -3.74 17.83
C GLY A 83 -5.61 -2.36 17.85
N ALA A 84 -4.84 -1.27 18.02
CA ALA A 84 -5.36 0.08 17.85
C ALA A 84 -5.99 0.19 16.46
N ALA A 85 -7.18 0.77 16.36
CA ALA A 85 -7.94 0.81 15.13
C ALA A 85 -8.75 2.10 14.98
N ILE A 86 -9.02 2.46 13.73
CA ILE A 86 -9.90 3.55 13.36
C ILE A 86 -10.76 3.11 12.18
N ALA A 87 -12.05 3.40 12.24
CA ALA A 87 -12.96 3.31 11.11
C ALA A 87 -13.48 4.70 10.78
N TRP A 88 -13.72 4.97 9.50
CA TRP A 88 -14.31 6.23 9.08
C TRP A 88 -15.41 6.02 8.05
N THR A 89 -16.38 6.93 8.08
CA THR A 89 -17.45 7.03 7.09
C THR A 89 -17.56 8.48 6.62
N GLY A 90 -17.55 8.66 5.30
CA GLY A 90 -17.46 9.95 4.63
C GLY A 90 -16.11 10.19 3.96
N GLY A 91 -16.01 11.29 3.22
CA GLY A 91 -14.85 11.65 2.39
C GLY A 91 -15.19 11.65 0.89
N SER A 92 -14.19 11.92 0.06
CA SER A 92 -14.33 11.90 -1.40
C SER A 92 -13.84 10.55 -1.96
N PRO A 93 -14.44 10.04 -3.07
CA PRO A 93 -13.93 8.84 -3.75
C PRO A 93 -12.42 8.94 -4.04
N PRO A 94 -11.63 7.87 -3.81
CA PRO A 94 -12.04 6.52 -3.43
C PRO A 94 -12.16 6.25 -1.91
N PHE A 95 -11.92 7.23 -1.05
CA PHE A 95 -11.79 7.06 0.41
C PHE A 95 -13.09 7.30 1.20
N THR A 96 -14.25 7.05 0.58
CA THR A 96 -15.57 7.35 1.16
C THR A 96 -15.89 6.58 2.43
N SER A 97 -15.26 5.43 2.65
CA SER A 97 -15.31 4.68 3.90
C SER A 97 -14.17 3.68 3.97
N GLY A 98 -13.73 3.37 5.18
CA GLY A 98 -12.69 2.37 5.40
C GLY A 98 -12.31 2.22 6.86
N SER A 99 -11.36 1.34 7.12
CA SER A 99 -10.73 1.19 8.42
C SER A 99 -9.23 0.96 8.31
N GLN A 100 -8.53 1.27 9.40
CA GLN A 100 -7.13 0.94 9.61
C GLN A 100 -6.97 0.27 10.97
N ARG A 101 -6.04 -0.69 11.05
CA ARG A 101 -5.66 -1.36 12.31
C ARG A 101 -4.17 -1.59 12.38
N VAL A 102 -3.57 -1.33 13.54
CA VAL A 102 -2.17 -1.65 13.81
C VAL A 102 -2.02 -3.17 13.99
N LEU A 103 -1.23 -3.80 13.12
CA LEU A 103 -1.00 -5.25 13.10
C LEU A 103 0.28 -5.65 13.83
N ALA A 104 1.32 -4.82 13.75
CA ALA A 104 2.60 -5.07 14.40
C ALA A 104 3.36 -3.78 14.63
N VAL A 105 4.19 -3.76 15.66
CA VAL A 105 4.98 -2.60 16.06
C VAL A 105 6.36 -3.05 16.50
N GLU A 106 7.40 -2.42 15.95
CA GLU A 106 8.75 -2.40 16.49
C GLU A 106 9.03 -0.96 16.94
N PRO A 107 9.17 -0.70 18.25
CA PRO A 107 9.26 0.65 18.79
C PRO A 107 10.27 1.54 18.03
N TYR A 108 9.79 2.69 17.55
CA TYR A 108 10.58 3.70 16.83
C TYR A 108 11.15 3.28 15.46
N HIS A 109 10.87 2.07 14.98
CA HIS A 109 11.45 1.52 13.75
C HIS A 109 10.41 1.11 12.72
N VAL A 110 9.37 0.37 13.14
CA VAL A 110 8.41 -0.23 12.22
C VAL A 110 7.00 -0.15 12.79
N VAL A 111 6.04 0.23 11.95
CA VAL A 111 4.60 0.08 12.23
C VAL A 111 3.94 -0.55 11.02
N ARG A 112 3.26 -1.68 11.21
CA ARG A 112 2.49 -2.35 10.14
C ARG A 112 1.00 -2.13 10.35
N ILE A 113 0.33 -1.62 9.32
CA ILE A 113 -1.08 -1.25 9.32
C ILE A 113 -1.82 -2.13 8.31
N GLY A 114 -2.95 -2.69 8.73
CA GLY A 114 -3.95 -3.27 7.85
C GLY A 114 -4.97 -2.22 7.45
N TYR A 115 -5.34 -2.20 6.18
CA TYR A 115 -6.32 -1.30 5.59
C TYR A 115 -7.50 -2.09 5.08
N GLU A 116 -8.71 -1.57 5.27
CA GLU A 116 -9.92 -2.09 4.64
C GLU A 116 -10.68 -0.92 3.99
N PHE A 117 -11.01 -1.03 2.72
CA PHE A 117 -11.74 0.02 1.99
C PHE A 117 -13.12 -0.47 1.59
N GLY A 118 -14.16 0.16 2.14
CA GLY A 118 -15.56 -0.12 1.81
C GLY A 118 -16.02 -1.58 1.91
N GLY A 119 -15.32 -2.43 2.69
CA GLY A 119 -15.60 -3.87 2.82
C GLY A 119 -15.29 -4.71 1.57
N GLN A 120 -14.57 -4.17 0.58
CA GLN A 120 -14.34 -4.84 -0.71
C GLN A 120 -12.87 -5.15 -0.97
N SER A 121 -11.95 -4.34 -0.42
CA SER A 121 -10.52 -4.57 -0.57
C SER A 121 -9.79 -4.44 0.75
N THR A 122 -8.80 -5.30 0.93
CA THR A 122 -7.86 -5.28 2.05
C THR A 122 -6.46 -5.05 1.50
N ALA A 123 -5.64 -4.32 2.25
CA ALA A 123 -4.23 -4.13 1.97
C ALA A 123 -3.45 -4.11 3.28
N GLU A 124 -2.16 -4.44 3.21
CA GLU A 124 -1.24 -4.21 4.31
C GLU A 124 -0.20 -3.21 3.88
N GLY A 125 0.15 -2.29 4.78
CA GLY A 125 1.21 -1.32 4.57
C GLY A 125 2.16 -1.29 5.75
N THR A 126 3.44 -1.11 5.47
CA THR A 126 4.48 -1.01 6.48
C THR A 126 5.12 0.38 6.43
N PHE A 127 5.15 1.04 7.57
CA PHE A 127 5.95 2.25 7.78
C PHE A 127 7.30 1.88 8.38
N LEU A 128 8.37 2.30 7.73
CA LEU A 128 9.75 2.23 8.23
C LEU A 128 10.17 3.62 8.68
N ILE A 129 10.75 3.70 9.86
CA ILE A 129 11.15 4.93 10.54
C ILE A 129 12.66 4.88 10.74
N VAL A 130 13.39 5.72 10.00
CA VAL A 130 14.86 5.71 10.00
C VAL A 130 15.38 7.09 10.44
N PRO A 131 16.18 7.17 11.52
CA PRO A 131 16.81 8.42 11.94
C PRO A 131 17.81 8.94 10.89
N GLU A 132 17.75 10.22 10.55
CA GLU A 132 18.65 10.87 9.60
C GLU A 132 19.13 12.25 10.10
N GLY A 133 20.20 12.26 10.90
CA GLY A 133 20.90 13.49 11.29
C GLY A 133 19.98 14.53 11.93
N GLY A 134 19.22 14.14 12.97
CA GLY A 134 18.26 15.00 13.67
C GLY A 134 16.88 15.09 13.00
N ARG A 135 16.70 14.45 11.84
CA ARG A 135 15.43 14.30 11.13
C ARG A 135 15.04 12.82 11.09
N THR A 136 13.90 12.51 10.50
CA THR A 136 13.43 11.14 10.31
C THR A 136 13.03 10.91 8.87
N ARG A 137 13.57 9.87 8.24
CA ARG A 137 13.07 9.34 6.99
C ARG A 137 11.96 8.34 7.28
N ILE A 138 10.81 8.55 6.66
CA ILE A 138 9.65 7.68 6.72
C ILE A 138 9.48 7.03 5.36
N THR A 139 9.43 5.71 5.32
CA THR A 139 9.12 4.95 4.10
C THR A 139 7.84 4.18 4.30
N TRP A 140 6.83 4.41 3.46
CA TRP A 140 5.62 3.61 3.41
C TRP A 140 5.72 2.61 2.26
N ARG A 141 5.50 1.33 2.57
CA ARG A 141 5.52 0.20 1.63
C ARG A 141 4.17 -0.48 1.62
N MET A 142 3.64 -0.79 0.45
CA MET A 142 2.46 -1.65 0.24
C MET A 142 2.78 -2.74 -0.78
#